data_AF-A0A3M2SSM6-F1
#
_entry.id   AF-A0A3M2SSM6-F1
#
_cell.length_a   1.000
_cell.length_b   1.000
_cell.length_c   1.000
_cell.angle_alpha   90.00
_cell.angle_beta   90.00
_cell.angle_gamma   90.00
#
_symmetry.space_group_name_H-M   'P 1'
#
loop_
_entity.id
_entity.type
_entity.pdbx_description
1 polymer ?
#
loop_
_entity_poly.entity_id
_entity_poly.type
_entity_poly.pdbx_seq_one_letter_code
_entity_poly.pdbx_strand_id
1 'polypeptide(L)'
;MTTISATYSPEDNKIRLYPSTRLDAETYQRVKAAGFKWAPKQELFVAPAWSCAREDLALELAGEIEPEEMTLAERAQMKADRLDAIADKRATQASA
;
A
#
# COMPACT_ATOMS: atom_id res chain seq x y z
N MET A 1 3.81 16.06 -13.07
CA MET A 1 4.66 14.91 -12.76
C MET A 1 4.06 14.23 -11.54
N THR A 2 3.80 12.93 -11.61
CA THR A 2 3.35 12.15 -10.44
C THR A 2 4.56 11.88 -9.57
N THR A 3 4.49 12.24 -8.30
CA THR A 3 5.54 11.96 -7.31
C THR A 3 5.17 10.68 -6.59
N ILE A 4 6.12 9.76 -6.43
CA ILE A 4 5.91 8.51 -5.72
C ILE A 4 6.89 8.49 -4.56
N SER A 5 6.40 8.28 -3.34
CA SER A 5 7.23 7.99 -2.18
C SER A 5 7.16 6.50 -1.88
N ALA A 6 8.24 5.91 -1.38
CA ALA A 6 8.29 4.49 -1.05
C ALA A 6 8.73 4.29 0.40
N THR A 7 8.09 3.37 1.11
CA THR A 7 8.52 2.94 2.44
C THR A 7 8.72 1.44 2.53
N TYR A 8 9.64 1.02 3.40
CA TYR A 8 9.85 -0.38 3.78
C TYR A 8 9.68 -0.58 5.28
N SER A 9 8.91 -1.59 5.66
CA SER A 9 8.78 -2.03 7.05
C SER A 9 9.46 -3.39 7.24
N PRO A 10 10.57 -3.47 8.01
CA PRO A 10 11.18 -4.74 8.39
C PRO A 10 10.26 -5.61 9.25
N GLU A 11 9.37 -5.00 10.04
CA GLU A 11 8.48 -5.71 10.97
C GLU A 11 7.45 -6.59 10.24
N ASP A 12 6.94 -6.13 9.09
CA ASP A 12 5.98 -6.89 8.29
C ASP A 12 6.49 -7.32 6.92
N ASN A 13 7.77 -7.03 6.63
CA ASN A 13 8.48 -7.34 5.41
C ASN A 13 7.78 -6.80 4.15
N LYS A 14 7.22 -5.57 4.19
CA LYS A 14 6.48 -5.00 3.04
C LYS A 14 7.05 -3.68 2.55
N ILE A 15 7.02 -3.53 1.23
CA ILE A 15 7.25 -2.27 0.52
C ILE A 15 5.89 -1.64 0.20
N ARG A 16 5.77 -0.33 0.43
CA ARG A 16 4.57 0.47 0.12
C ARG A 16 4.97 1.62 -0.81
N LEU A 17 4.15 1.89 -1.83
CA LEU A 17 4.31 3.03 -2.73
C LEU A 17 3.11 3.97 -2.55
N TYR A 18 3.42 5.25 -2.34
CA TYR A 18 2.47 6.33 -2.13
C TYR A 18 2.54 7.29 -3.33
N PRO A 19 1.70 7.08 -4.35
CA PRO A 19 1.65 8.00 -5.48
C PRO A 19 0.83 9.25 -5.13
N SER A 20 1.33 10.44 -5.46
CA SER A 20 0.64 11.71 -5.19
C SER A 20 -0.63 11.91 -6.02
N THR A 21 -0.73 11.20 -7.15
CA THR A 21 -1.88 11.17 -8.04
C THR A 21 -2.02 9.80 -8.68
N ARG A 22 -3.12 9.56 -9.39
CA ARG A 22 -3.33 8.31 -10.13
C ARG A 22 -2.17 8.04 -11.10
N LEU A 23 -1.58 6.85 -10.99
CA LEU A 23 -0.56 6.38 -11.92
C LEU A 23 -1.11 6.32 -13.35
N ASP A 24 -0.27 6.69 -14.32
CA ASP A 24 -0.54 6.43 -15.72
C ASP A 24 -0.65 4.92 -15.99
N ALA A 25 -1.21 4.56 -17.15
CA ALA A 25 -1.50 3.17 -17.46
C ALA A 25 -0.23 2.30 -17.49
N GLU A 26 0.88 2.82 -18.00
CA GLU A 26 2.14 2.08 -18.12
C GLU A 26 2.72 1.80 -16.73
N THR A 27 2.90 2.84 -15.92
CA THR A 27 3.42 2.73 -14.56
C THR A 27 2.53 1.82 -13.70
N TYR A 28 1.21 1.96 -13.82
CA TYR A 28 0.26 1.08 -13.13
C TYR A 28 0.44 -0.39 -13.51
N GLN A 29 0.59 -0.72 -14.79
CA GLN A 29 0.82 -2.10 -15.22
C GLN A 29 2.15 -2.64 -14.70
N ARG A 30 3.22 -1.83 -14.69
CA ARG A 30 4.53 -2.22 -14.14
C ARG A 30 4.43 -2.55 -12.65
N VAL A 31 3.82 -1.67 -11.87
CA VAL A 31 3.57 -1.87 -10.42
C VAL A 31 2.74 -3.13 -10.17
N LYS A 32 1.67 -3.34 -10.96
CA LYS A 32 0.83 -4.53 -10.86
C LYS A 32 1.57 -5.81 -11.24
N ALA A 33 2.36 -5.79 -12.30
CA ALA A 33 3.16 -6.94 -12.77
C ALA A 33 4.21 -7.37 -11.74
N ALA A 34 4.80 -6.42 -11.01
CA ALA A 34 5.70 -6.69 -9.88
C ALA A 34 4.99 -7.27 -8.64
N GLY A 35 3.66 -7.37 -8.66
CA GLY A 35 2.84 -7.99 -7.63
C GLY A 35 2.38 -7.04 -6.52
N PHE A 36 2.48 -5.72 -6.72
CA PHE A 36 1.90 -4.76 -5.80
C PHE A 36 0.37 -4.77 -5.91
N LYS A 37 -0.30 -4.66 -4.76
CA LYS A 37 -1.76 -4.61 -4.65
C LYS A 37 -2.21 -3.20 -4.30
N TRP A 38 -3.20 -2.70 -5.03
CA TRP A 38 -3.84 -1.42 -4.70
C TRP A 38 -4.69 -1.55 -3.44
N ALA A 39 -4.44 -0.70 -2.44
CA ALA A 39 -5.20 -0.60 -1.21
C ALA A 39 -6.04 0.69 -1.26
N PRO A 40 -7.27 0.67 -1.82
CA PRO A 40 -8.05 1.89 -2.13
C PRO A 40 -8.43 2.70 -0.90
N LYS A 41 -8.53 2.08 0.28
CA LYS A 41 -8.82 2.76 1.55
C LYS A 41 -7.60 3.45 2.18
N GLN A 42 -6.41 3.18 1.64
CA GLN A 42 -5.14 3.75 2.10
C GLN A 42 -4.45 4.57 1.02
N GLU A 43 -5.01 4.55 -0.20
CA GLU A 43 -4.48 5.23 -1.38
C GLU A 43 -3.01 4.89 -1.69
N LEU A 44 -2.61 3.65 -1.42
CA LEU A 44 -1.25 3.16 -1.63
C LEU A 44 -1.22 1.80 -2.34
N PHE A 45 -0.07 1.49 -2.93
CA PHE A 45 0.25 0.16 -3.43
C PHE A 45 1.10 -0.59 -2.41
N VAL A 46 0.76 -1.84 -2.10
CA VAL A 46 1.51 -2.67 -1.15
C VAL A 46 2.02 -3.95 -1.80
N ALA A 47 3.31 -4.21 -1.66
CA ALA A 47 3.89 -5.52 -1.96
C ALA A 47 3.66 -6.46 -0.77
N PRO A 48 3.25 -7.72 -0.99
CA PRO A 48 2.99 -8.67 0.11
C PRO A 48 4.25 -9.11 0.86
N ALA A 49 5.42 -9.01 0.22
CA ALA A 49 6.73 -9.30 0.78
C ALA A 49 7.82 -8.50 0.03
N TRP A 50 8.98 -8.27 0.65
CA TRP A 50 10.16 -7.76 -0.04
C TRP A 50 10.73 -8.78 -1.04
N SER A 51 11.35 -8.27 -2.11
CA SER A 51 12.20 -9.01 -3.04
C SER A 51 13.07 -8.02 -3.81
N CYS A 52 14.28 -8.39 -4.23
CA CYS A 52 15.18 -7.50 -4.99
C CYS A 52 14.47 -6.77 -6.15
N ALA A 53 13.72 -7.49 -6.99
CA ALA A 53 13.01 -6.90 -8.13
C ALA A 53 11.95 -5.84 -7.74
N ARG A 54 11.38 -5.92 -6.53
CA ARG A 54 10.41 -4.93 -6.02
C ARG A 54 11.10 -3.74 -5.39
N GLU A 55 12.25 -3.95 -4.77
CA GLU A 55 13.13 -2.89 -4.29
C GLU A 55 13.66 -2.07 -5.47
N ASP A 56 14.18 -2.73 -6.51
CA ASP A 56 14.66 -2.09 -7.74
C ASP A 56 13.57 -1.20 -8.35
N LEU A 57 12.35 -1.72 -8.47
CA LEU A 57 11.22 -0.94 -9.00
C LEU A 57 10.83 0.23 -8.08
N ALA A 58 10.86 0.04 -6.76
CA ALA A 58 10.55 1.09 -5.82
C ALA A 58 11.59 2.22 -5.87
N LEU A 59 12.88 1.88 -5.94
CA LEU A 59 13.97 2.84 -6.12
C LEU A 59 13.88 3.56 -7.47
N GLU A 60 13.55 2.86 -8.55
CA GLU A 60 13.36 3.49 -9.86
C GLU A 60 12.24 4.53 -9.85
N LEU A 61 11.12 4.22 -9.17
CA LEU A 61 9.93 5.09 -9.14
C LEU A 61 10.02 6.22 -8.12
N ALA A 62 10.61 5.97 -6.95
CA ALA A 62 10.63 6.91 -5.83
C ALA A 62 11.99 7.57 -5.58
N GLY A 63 13.07 7.04 -6.17
CA GLY A 63 14.45 7.49 -5.95
C GLY A 63 15.07 6.96 -4.66
N GLU A 64 14.27 6.82 -3.59
CA GLU A 64 14.68 6.25 -2.31
C GLU A 64 13.55 5.43 -1.67
N ILE A 65 13.92 4.59 -0.70
CA ILE A 65 12.98 3.84 0.13
C ILE A 65 13.22 4.24 1.58
N GLU A 66 12.26 4.94 2.16
CA GLU A 66 12.33 5.39 3.55
C GLU A 66 11.91 4.28 4.52
N PRO A 67 12.43 4.28 5.76
CA PRO A 67 11.91 3.39 6.79
C PRO A 67 10.44 3.72 7.09
N GLU A 68 9.61 2.68 7.23
CA GLU A 68 8.23 2.86 7.68
C GLU A 68 8.20 3.23 9.16
N GLU A 69 7.62 4.39 9.47
CA GLU A 69 7.53 4.91 10.84
C GLU A 69 6.40 4.26 11.67
N MET A 70 5.37 3.73 11.01
CA MET A 70 4.27 3.05 11.70
C MET A 70 4.67 1.67 12.21
N THR A 71 4.40 1.42 13.48
CA THR A 71 4.59 0.10 14.08
C THR A 71 3.58 -0.93 13.58
N LEU A 72 3.93 -2.21 13.70
CA LEU A 72 3.02 -3.34 13.44
C LEU A 72 1.70 -3.21 14.22
N ALA A 73 1.77 -2.77 15.48
CA ALA A 73 0.60 -2.62 16.36
C ALA A 73 -0.35 -1.53 15.87
N GLU A 74 0.18 -0.36 15.50
CA GLU A 74 -0.64 0.73 14.94
C GLU A 74 -1.27 0.34 13.61
N ARG A 75 -0.53 -0.38 12.75
CA ARG A 75 -1.07 -0.94 11.50
C ARG A 75 -2.20 -1.94 11.76
N ALA A 76 -2.07 -2.78 12.79
CA ALA A 76 -3.09 -3.74 13.18
C ALA A 76 -4.35 -3.02 13.69
N GLN A 77 -4.20 -1.98 14.51
CA GLN A 77 -5.33 -1.18 15.00
C GLN A 77 -6.06 -0.49 13.84
N MET A 78 -5.35 0.19 12.94
CA MET A 78 -5.97 0.81 11.75
C MET A 78 -6.68 -0.21 10.86
N LYS A 79 -6.20 -1.46 10.81
CA LYS A 79 -6.89 -2.53 10.09
C LYS A 79 -8.18 -2.94 10.81
N ALA A 80 -8.16 -3.05 12.14
CA ALA A 80 -9.33 -3.37 12.96
C ALA A 80 -10.42 -2.30 12.77
N ASP A 81 -10.09 -1.02 12.93
CA ASP A 81 -11.04 0.10 12.77
C ASP A 81 -11.72 0.08 11.39
N ARG A 82 -10.96 -0.26 10.33
CA ARG A 82 -11.51 -0.41 8.97
C ARG A 82 -12.43 -1.62 8.85
N LEU A 83 -12.11 -2.74 9.51
CA LEU A 83 -12.95 -3.93 9.48
C LEU A 83 -14.27 -3.69 10.23
N ASP A 84 -14.23 -2.99 11.36
CA ASP A 84 -15.42 -2.61 12.11
C ASP A 84 -16.34 -1.71 11.28
N ALA A 85 -15.80 -0.67 10.63
CA ALA A 85 -16.57 0.18 9.73
C ALA A 85 -17.21 -0.59 8.55
N ILE A 86 -16.55 -1.64 8.06
CA ILE A 86 -17.10 -2.52 7.03
C ILE A 86 -18.22 -3.40 7.61
N ALA A 87 -18.06 -3.90 8.83
CA ALA A 87 -19.06 -4.72 9.51
C ALA A 87 -20.35 -3.91 9.77
N ASP A 88 -20.25 -2.69 10.28
CA ASP A 88 -21.39 -1.79 10.52
C ASP A 88 -22.15 -1.50 9.22
N LYS A 89 -21.41 -1.20 8.15
CA LYS A 89 -22.00 -0.97 6.83
C LYS A 89 -22.76 -2.21 6.34
N ARG A 90 -22.20 -3.40 6.52
CA ARG A 90 -22.84 -4.67 6.12
C ARG A 90 -24.09 -4.97 6.95
N ALA A 91 -24.06 -4.71 8.26
CA ALA A 91 -25.21 -4.88 9.13
C ALA A 91 -26.37 -3.98 8.67
N THR A 92 -26.09 -2.70 8.40
CA THR A 92 -27.09 -1.74 7.91
C THR A 92 -27.71 -2.18 6.58
N GLN A 93 -26.90 -2.71 5.65
CA GLN A 93 -27.38 -3.21 4.35
C GLN A 93 -28.23 -4.48 4.48
N ALA A 94 -27.97 -5.32 5.48
CA ALA A 94 -28.74 -6.54 5.71
C ALA A 94 -30.09 -6.28 6.39
N SER A 95 -30.21 -5.17 7.12
CA SER A 95 -31.43 -4.74 7.81
C SER A 95 -32.35 -3.81 6.98
N ALA A 96 -31.96 -3.48 5.74
CA ALA A 96 -32.69 -2.61 4.82
C ALA A 96 -33.43 -3.43 3.76
#